data_AF-A0ABD6VFE2-F1
#
_entry.id   AF-A0ABD6VFE2-F1
#
_cell.length_a   1.000
_cell.length_b   1.000
_cell.length_c   1.000
_cell.angle_alpha   90.00
_cell.angle_beta   90.00
_cell.angle_gamma   90.00
#
_symmetry.space_group_name_H-M   'P 1'
#
loop_
_entity.id
_entity.type
_entity.pdbx_description
1 polymer ?
#
loop_
_entity_poly.entity_id
_entity_poly.type
_entity_poly.pdbx_seq_one_letter_code
_entity_poly.pdbx_strand_id
1 'polypeptide(L)'
;MAQKLEFALYGMASHLKATDLRFKGLTAEELLRGDGTKTKATLGAIAQAYGSKFQLDGDELAQLVKDRNLIAHDYWRLTKANVNGGRSLENPKQFLLNFFERCNTWIRLCEGWITLAKYATAEQSGRLDEVNESPESLSKMLEYLIHTLNRTVYEDAENGG
;
A
#
# COMPACT_ATOMS: atom_id res chain seq x y z
N MET A 1 -8.45 -7.95 -4.90
CA MET A 1 -7.10 -7.35 -5.01
C MET A 1 -6.86 -6.29 -3.95
N ALA A 2 -7.77 -5.32 -3.76
CA ALA A 2 -7.71 -4.35 -2.66
C ALA A 2 -7.49 -5.02 -1.29
N GLN A 3 -8.18 -6.13 -1.00
CA GLN A 3 -7.98 -6.87 0.25
C GLN A 3 -6.56 -7.47 0.38
N LYS A 4 -5.93 -7.92 -0.72
CA LYS A 4 -4.53 -8.41 -0.70
C LYS A 4 -3.55 -7.28 -0.42
N LEU A 5 -3.80 -6.09 -0.98
CA LEU A 5 -3.04 -4.90 -0.66
C LEU A 5 -3.21 -4.49 0.81
N GLU A 6 -4.43 -4.55 1.33
CA GLU A 6 -4.72 -4.30 2.76
C GLU A 6 -3.93 -5.26 3.67
N PHE A 7 -3.84 -6.54 3.29
CA PHE A 7 -2.98 -7.52 3.96
C PHE A 7 -1.48 -7.19 3.86
N ALA A 8 -0.98 -6.75 2.71
CA ALA A 8 0.43 -6.41 2.55
C ALA A 8 0.80 -5.19 3.41
N LEU A 9 -0.05 -4.16 3.42
CA LEU A 9 0.08 -2.97 4.26
C LEU A 9 0.00 -3.30 5.75
N TYR A 10 -0.85 -4.26 6.15
CA TYR A 10 -0.83 -4.81 7.51
C TYR A 10 0.52 -5.42 7.86
N GLY A 11 1.08 -6.24 6.96
CA GLY A 11 2.40 -6.85 7.13
C GLY A 11 3.45 -5.78 7.44
N MET A 12 3.50 -4.72 6.65
CA MET A 12 4.43 -3.61 6.86
C MET A 12 4.21 -2.92 8.22
N ALA A 13 2.96 -2.58 8.54
CA ALA A 13 2.61 -1.97 9.82
C ALA A 13 2.96 -2.88 11.01
N SER A 14 2.84 -4.21 10.87
CA SER A 14 3.17 -5.19 11.90
C SER A 14 4.66 -5.24 12.20
N HIS A 15 5.52 -5.09 11.18
CA HIS A 15 6.97 -4.92 11.36
C HIS A 15 7.33 -3.60 12.07
N LEU A 16 6.46 -2.58 11.96
CA LEU A 16 6.64 -1.27 12.58
C LEU A 16 5.98 -1.12 13.95
N LYS A 17 5.09 -2.04 14.35
CA LYS A 17 4.39 -2.02 15.66
C LYS A 17 5.34 -1.93 16.86
N ALA A 18 6.59 -2.33 16.71
CA ALA A 18 7.61 -2.12 17.74
C ALA A 18 7.87 -0.64 18.05
N THR A 19 7.52 0.27 17.13
CA THR A 19 7.84 1.71 17.21
C THR A 19 6.62 2.64 17.32
N ASP A 20 5.40 2.21 16.98
CA ASP A 20 4.20 3.08 17.01
C ASP A 20 3.04 2.48 17.83
N LEU A 21 2.72 3.14 18.94
CA LEU A 21 1.66 2.75 19.87
C LEU A 21 0.27 2.68 19.23
N ARG A 22 0.02 3.44 18.15
CA ARG A 22 -1.29 3.47 17.46
C ARG A 22 -1.70 2.12 16.88
N PHE A 23 -0.73 1.26 16.58
CA PHE A 23 -0.96 -0.03 15.92
C PHE A 23 -0.69 -1.23 16.83
N LYS A 24 -0.26 -1.01 18.08
CA LYS A 24 0.18 -2.08 19.00
C LYS A 24 -0.88 -3.18 19.21
N GLY A 25 -2.17 -2.83 19.19
CA GLY A 25 -3.29 -3.77 19.35
C GLY A 25 -3.93 -4.29 18.05
N LEU A 26 -3.55 -3.78 16.88
CA LEU A 26 -4.29 -4.05 15.63
C LEU A 26 -4.13 -5.49 15.16
N THR A 27 -5.15 -6.32 15.22
CA THR A 27 -5.12 -7.68 14.67
C THR A 27 -5.42 -7.68 13.15
N ALA A 28 -4.99 -8.73 12.44
CA ALA A 28 -5.35 -8.90 11.03
C ALA A 28 -6.87 -8.92 10.85
N GLU A 29 -7.59 -9.54 11.79
CA GLU A 29 -9.04 -9.62 11.75
C GLU A 29 -9.71 -8.26 11.93
N GLU A 30 -9.22 -7.41 12.83
CA GLU A 30 -9.71 -6.04 13.02
C GLU A 30 -9.48 -5.16 11.78
N LEU A 31 -8.36 -5.33 11.08
CA LEU A 31 -8.10 -4.59 9.84
C LEU A 31 -9.03 -5.04 8.69
N LEU A 32 -9.34 -6.33 8.60
CA LEU A 32 -10.00 -6.94 7.44
C LEU A 32 -11.52 -7.04 7.53
N ARG A 33 -12.07 -7.18 8.75
CA ARG A 33 -13.50 -7.48 8.96
C ARG A 33 -14.31 -6.33 9.55
N GLY A 34 -13.68 -5.27 10.00
CA GLY A 34 -14.39 -4.42 10.93
C GLY A 34 -15.55 -3.66 10.27
N ASP A 35 -16.74 -3.94 10.79
CA ASP A 35 -17.85 -3.01 10.94
C ASP A 35 -17.28 -1.59 11.13
N GLY A 36 -17.74 -0.66 10.29
CA GLY A 36 -17.27 0.74 10.24
C GLY A 36 -17.31 1.49 11.57
N THR A 37 -17.86 0.91 12.64
CA THR A 37 -17.85 1.46 14.00
C THR A 37 -16.64 1.04 14.85
N LYS A 38 -15.90 -0.04 14.52
CA LYS A 38 -14.75 -0.55 15.32
C LYS A 38 -13.38 -0.53 14.62
N THR A 39 -13.33 -0.32 13.30
CA THR A 39 -12.08 -0.30 12.52
C THR A 39 -11.44 1.08 12.50
N LYS A 40 -10.63 1.42 13.51
CA LYS A 40 -9.99 2.74 13.56
C LYS A 40 -8.74 2.90 12.70
N ALA A 41 -8.13 1.81 12.23
CA ALA A 41 -6.99 1.88 11.32
C ALA A 41 -7.43 1.51 9.90
N THR A 42 -7.79 2.51 9.10
CA THR A 42 -8.07 2.31 7.67
C THR A 42 -6.76 2.36 6.88
N LEU A 43 -6.83 1.92 5.62
CA LEU A 43 -5.78 2.08 4.61
C LEU A 43 -5.23 3.52 4.58
N GLY A 44 -6.09 4.53 4.84
CA GLY A 44 -5.70 5.93 5.01
C GLY A 44 -4.90 6.24 6.28
N ALA A 45 -5.18 5.58 7.41
CA ALA A 45 -4.39 5.74 8.64
C ALA A 45 -2.99 5.12 8.52
N ILE A 46 -2.88 3.98 7.81
CA ILE A 46 -1.58 3.36 7.48
C ILE A 46 -0.79 4.29 6.54
N ALA A 47 -1.45 4.82 5.50
CA ALA A 47 -0.87 5.79 4.58
C ALA A 47 -0.31 7.02 5.31
N GLN A 48 -1.09 7.59 6.22
CA GLN A 48 -0.68 8.77 6.99
C GLN A 48 0.46 8.48 7.96
N ALA A 49 0.45 7.31 8.61
CA ALA A 49 1.45 6.98 9.61
C ALA A 49 2.81 6.58 9.01
N TYR A 50 2.79 5.96 7.82
CA TYR A 50 3.96 5.29 7.29
C TYR A 50 4.28 5.58 5.83
N GLY A 51 3.42 6.30 5.08
CA GLY A 51 3.65 6.60 3.66
C GLY A 51 5.02 7.24 3.40
N SER A 52 5.42 8.20 4.24
CA SER A 52 6.75 8.82 4.16
C SER A 52 7.88 7.85 4.50
N LYS A 53 7.71 6.96 5.47
CA LYS A 53 8.71 5.96 5.87
C LYS A 53 8.86 4.82 4.86
N PHE A 54 7.81 4.55 4.11
CA PHE A 54 7.82 3.56 3.05
C PHE A 54 8.31 4.11 1.72
N GLN A 55 8.52 5.43 1.63
CA GLN A 55 8.77 6.12 0.35
C GLN A 55 7.73 5.70 -0.70
N LEU A 56 6.51 5.51 -0.21
CA LEU A 56 5.32 5.15 -0.96
C LEU A 56 4.42 6.38 -0.86
N ASP A 57 4.46 7.17 -1.91
CA ASP A 57 3.93 8.52 -2.07
C ASP A 57 2.57 8.66 -1.40
N GLY A 58 2.47 9.59 -0.45
CA GLY A 58 1.21 9.87 0.26
C GLY A 58 0.07 10.16 -0.70
N ASP A 59 0.35 10.78 -1.85
CA ASP A 59 -0.63 11.14 -2.88
C ASP A 59 -1.10 9.93 -3.70
N GLU A 60 -0.19 9.03 -4.10
CA GLU A 60 -0.57 7.81 -4.82
C GLU A 60 -1.37 6.86 -3.94
N LEU A 61 -0.97 6.72 -2.67
CA LEU A 61 -1.70 5.91 -1.70
C LEU A 61 -3.05 6.55 -1.36
N ALA A 62 -3.12 7.87 -1.21
CA ALA A 62 -4.38 8.59 -1.02
C ALA A 62 -5.31 8.44 -2.24
N GLN A 63 -4.78 8.50 -3.45
CA GLN A 63 -5.54 8.28 -4.68
C GLN A 63 -6.03 6.83 -4.76
N LEU A 64 -5.23 5.86 -4.33
CA LEU A 64 -5.63 4.46 -4.25
C LEU A 64 -6.77 4.23 -3.24
N VAL A 65 -6.71 4.89 -2.08
CA VAL A 65 -7.81 4.89 -1.09
C VAL A 65 -9.07 5.52 -1.67
N LYS A 66 -8.94 6.66 -2.34
CA LYS A 66 -10.06 7.36 -2.99
C LYS A 66 -10.72 6.50 -4.05
N ASP A 67 -9.93 5.86 -4.91
CA ASP A 67 -10.44 4.96 -5.96
C ASP A 67 -11.11 3.73 -5.37
N ARG A 68 -10.56 3.13 -4.31
CA ARG A 68 -11.18 2.01 -3.60
C ARG A 68 -12.54 2.40 -3.03
N ASN A 69 -12.65 3.59 -2.44
CA ASN A 69 -13.91 4.10 -1.89
C ASN A 69 -14.93 4.38 -3.00
N LEU A 70 -14.50 4.95 -4.13
CA LEU A 70 -15.35 5.13 -5.31
C LEU A 70 -15.87 3.77 -5.81
N ILE A 71 -15.00 2.75 -5.90
CA ILE A 71 -15.38 1.39 -6.29
C ILE A 71 -16.42 0.80 -5.33
N ALA A 72 -16.19 0.94 -4.03
CA ALA A 72 -17.04 0.35 -3.00
C ALA A 72 -18.42 1.01 -2.90
N HIS A 73 -18.50 2.33 -3.10
CA HIS A 73 -19.72 3.09 -2.76
C HIS A 73 -20.44 3.68 -3.98
N ASP A 74 -19.72 4.05 -5.04
CA ASP A 74 -20.27 4.90 -6.09
C ASP A 74 -20.18 4.30 -7.51
N TYR A 75 -19.36 3.27 -7.74
CA TYR A 75 -19.09 2.74 -9.08
C TYR A 75 -20.35 2.29 -9.83
N TRP A 76 -21.28 1.58 -9.18
CA TRP A 76 -22.53 1.19 -9.82
C TRP A 76 -23.37 2.40 -10.27
N ARG A 77 -23.43 3.43 -9.42
CA ARG A 77 -24.16 4.67 -9.71
C ARG A 77 -23.53 5.41 -10.88
N LEU A 78 -22.20 5.52 -10.90
CA LEU A 78 -21.44 6.26 -11.93
C LEU A 78 -21.38 5.56 -13.28
N THR A 79 -21.73 4.26 -13.36
CA THR A 79 -21.61 3.44 -14.58
C THR A 79 -22.94 3.05 -15.20
N LYS A 80 -24.04 3.08 -14.44
CA LYS A 80 -25.37 2.66 -14.92
C LYS A 80 -26.47 3.69 -14.78
N ALA A 81 -26.27 4.74 -13.98
CA ALA A 81 -27.30 5.74 -13.80
C ALA A 81 -27.18 6.78 -14.93
N ASN A 82 -28.01 6.63 -15.96
CA ASN A 82 -28.35 7.72 -16.90
C ASN A 82 -29.12 8.81 -16.13
N VAL A 83 -28.47 9.45 -15.16
CA VAL A 83 -29.04 10.58 -14.44
C VAL A 83 -28.70 11.82 -15.26
N ASN A 84 -29.71 12.49 -15.81
CA ASN A 84 -29.53 13.79 -16.45
C ASN A 84 -28.77 14.73 -15.50
N GLY A 85 -27.57 15.18 -15.89
CA GLY A 85 -26.70 16.04 -15.08
C GLY A 85 -25.83 15.33 -14.03
N GLY A 86 -25.88 14.00 -13.95
CA GLY A 86 -25.03 13.21 -13.06
C GLY A 86 -23.60 13.06 -13.59
N ARG A 87 -22.61 13.06 -12.69
CA ARG A 87 -21.23 12.68 -13.04
C ARG A 87 -21.23 11.24 -13.56
N SER A 88 -20.68 11.03 -14.76
CA SER A 88 -20.47 9.71 -15.36
C SER A 88 -18.99 9.37 -15.34
N LEU A 89 -18.66 8.10 -15.12
CA LEU A 89 -17.30 7.61 -15.25
C LEU A 89 -17.02 7.32 -16.73
N GLU A 90 -16.17 8.13 -17.36
CA GLU A 90 -15.98 8.15 -18.82
C GLU A 90 -15.53 6.81 -19.42
N ASN A 91 -14.63 6.09 -18.74
CA ASN A 91 -14.19 4.75 -19.15
C ASN A 91 -14.09 3.79 -17.95
N PRO A 92 -15.20 3.18 -17.54
CA PRO A 92 -15.26 2.39 -16.31
C PRO A 92 -14.37 1.15 -16.33
N LYS A 93 -14.28 0.48 -17.48
CA LYS A 93 -13.46 -0.72 -17.64
C LYS A 93 -11.98 -0.37 -17.51
N GLN A 94 -11.52 0.69 -18.19
CA GLN A 94 -10.13 1.13 -18.08
C GLN A 94 -9.80 1.62 -16.67
N PHE A 95 -10.72 2.32 -16.02
CA PHE A 95 -10.55 2.73 -14.63
C PHE A 95 -10.31 1.53 -13.70
N LEU A 96 -11.11 0.46 -13.82
CA LEU A 96 -10.90 -0.76 -13.04
C LEU A 96 -9.56 -1.42 -13.35
N LEU A 97 -9.20 -1.56 -14.63
CA LEU A 97 -7.92 -2.15 -15.04
C LEU A 97 -6.73 -1.39 -14.45
N ASN A 98 -6.72 -0.06 -14.58
CA ASN A 98 -5.68 0.78 -14.00
C ASN A 98 -5.63 0.65 -12.47
N PHE A 99 -6.79 0.55 -11.81
CA PHE A 99 -6.85 0.33 -10.37
C PHE A 99 -6.27 -1.04 -9.97
N PHE A 100 -6.55 -2.10 -10.76
CA PHE A 100 -5.96 -3.43 -10.55
C PHE A 100 -4.44 -3.43 -10.72
N GLU A 101 -3.94 -2.78 -11.77
CA GLU A 101 -2.50 -2.67 -12.02
C GLU A 101 -1.81 -1.91 -10.89
N ARG A 102 -2.38 -0.78 -10.46
CA ARG A 102 -1.88 -0.06 -9.27
C ARG A 102 -1.86 -0.97 -8.05
N CYS A 103 -2.96 -1.64 -7.71
CA CYS A 103 -2.98 -2.58 -6.57
C CYS A 103 -1.86 -3.62 -6.66
N ASN A 104 -1.60 -4.18 -7.85
CA ASN A 104 -0.56 -5.20 -8.04
C ASN A 104 0.84 -4.63 -7.84
N THR A 105 1.13 -3.47 -8.42
CA THR A 105 2.41 -2.77 -8.20
C THR A 105 2.62 -2.49 -6.72
N TRP A 106 1.60 -1.96 -6.06
CA TRP A 106 1.64 -1.67 -4.63
C TRP A 106 1.87 -2.91 -3.76
N ILE A 107 1.20 -4.03 -4.07
CA ILE A 107 1.44 -5.30 -3.38
C ILE A 107 2.91 -5.73 -3.51
N ARG A 108 3.48 -5.68 -4.73
CA ARG A 108 4.88 -6.07 -4.96
C ARG A 108 5.85 -5.17 -4.20
N LEU A 109 5.62 -3.86 -4.18
CA LEU A 109 6.45 -2.91 -3.42
C LEU A 109 6.37 -3.18 -1.91
N CYS A 110 5.17 -3.42 -1.37
CA CYS A 110 4.99 -3.77 0.04
C CYS A 110 5.70 -5.08 0.40
N GLU A 111 5.56 -6.10 -0.44
CA GLU A 111 6.25 -7.38 -0.27
C GLU A 111 7.77 -7.23 -0.34
N GLY A 112 8.28 -6.42 -1.27
CA GLY A 112 9.70 -6.11 -1.38
C GLY A 112 10.27 -5.40 -0.16
N TRP A 113 9.54 -4.43 0.40
CA TRP A 113 9.90 -3.78 1.66
C TRP A 113 9.94 -4.77 2.82
N ILE A 114 8.96 -5.67 2.91
CA ILE A 114 8.91 -6.70 3.97
C ILE A 114 10.16 -7.60 3.88
N THR A 115 10.53 -8.04 2.68
CA THR A 115 11.74 -8.82 2.47
C THR A 115 12.99 -8.04 2.92
N LEU A 116 13.12 -6.77 2.54
CA LEU A 116 14.23 -5.92 2.99
C LEU A 116 14.28 -5.78 4.52
N ALA A 117 13.14 -5.55 5.16
CA ALA A 117 13.05 -5.42 6.62
C ALA A 117 13.45 -6.71 7.35
N LYS A 118 13.10 -7.89 6.80
CA LYS A 118 13.56 -9.18 7.34
C LYS A 118 15.08 -9.30 7.29
N TYR A 119 15.70 -8.95 6.15
CA TYR A 119 17.16 -8.97 6.01
C TYR A 119 17.83 -8.03 7.02
N ALA A 120 17.35 -6.79 7.14
CA ALA A 120 17.90 -5.83 8.11
C ALA A 120 17.77 -6.33 9.56
N THR A 121 16.65 -6.96 9.89
CA THR A 121 16.43 -7.55 11.24
C THR A 121 17.35 -8.75 11.48
N ALA A 122 17.52 -9.62 10.48
CA ALA A 122 18.41 -10.77 10.56
C ALA A 122 19.87 -10.36 10.68
N GLU A 123 20.31 -9.32 9.96
CA GLU A 123 21.65 -8.74 10.09
C GLU A 123 21.89 -8.20 11.50
N GLN A 124 20.98 -7.38 12.02
CA GLN A 124 21.09 -6.82 13.38
C GLN A 124 21.10 -7.89 14.48
N SER A 125 20.46 -9.03 14.24
CA SER A 125 20.41 -10.15 15.18
C SER A 125 21.50 -11.21 14.95
N GLY A 126 22.35 -11.06 13.92
CA GLY A 126 23.40 -12.01 13.58
C GLY A 126 22.90 -13.35 13.04
N ARG A 127 21.70 -13.37 12.44
CA ARG A 127 20.97 -14.58 11.98
C ARG A 127 20.71 -14.57 10.47
N LEU A 128 21.63 -14.00 9.69
CA LEU A 128 21.48 -13.92 8.23
C LEU A 128 21.42 -15.30 7.56
N ASP A 129 22.05 -16.30 8.16
CA ASP A 129 22.04 -17.69 7.74
C ASP A 129 20.65 -18.35 7.83
N GLU A 130 19.75 -17.79 8.64
CA GLU A 130 18.37 -18.26 8.76
C GLU A 130 17.42 -17.64 7.73
N VAL A 131 17.86 -16.62 6.98
CA VAL A 131 17.02 -15.96 5.97
C VAL A 131 16.99 -16.81 4.71
N ASN A 132 15.85 -17.46 4.48
CA ASN A 132 15.57 -18.20 3.26
C ASN A 132 14.44 -17.54 2.48
N GLU A 133 14.80 -16.77 1.45
CA GLU A 133 13.86 -16.03 0.61
C GLU A 133 13.81 -16.61 -0.81
N SER A 134 12.61 -16.65 -1.38
CA SER A 134 12.42 -17.16 -2.75
C SER A 134 12.97 -16.16 -3.78
N PRO A 135 13.34 -16.61 -5.00
CA PRO A 135 13.72 -15.70 -6.09
C PRO A 135 12.66 -14.64 -6.39
N GLU A 136 11.38 -14.98 -6.25
CA GLU A 136 10.27 -14.04 -6.39
C GLU A 136 10.31 -12.92 -5.34
N SER A 137 10.59 -13.27 -4.09
CA SER A 137 10.68 -12.30 -2.98
C SER A 137 11.89 -11.38 -3.17
N LEU A 138 13.01 -11.91 -3.65
CA LEU A 138 14.19 -11.12 -4.01
C LEU A 138 13.91 -10.16 -5.19
N SER A 139 13.16 -10.62 -6.21
CA SER A 139 12.74 -9.76 -7.33
C SER A 139 11.91 -8.57 -6.84
N LYS A 140 10.95 -8.82 -5.95
CA LYS A 140 10.12 -7.76 -5.35
C LYS A 140 10.93 -6.81 -4.49
N MET A 141 11.91 -7.31 -3.75
CA MET A 141 12.85 -6.48 -2.99
C MET A 141 13.65 -5.54 -3.93
N LEU A 142 14.13 -6.06 -5.07
CA LEU A 142 14.80 -5.24 -6.09
C LEU A 142 13.86 -4.20 -6.71
N GLU A 143 12.62 -4.57 -7.03
CA GLU A 143 11.59 -3.62 -7.50
C GLU A 143 11.38 -2.48 -6.49
N TYR A 144 11.31 -2.80 -5.19
CA TYR A 144 11.21 -1.80 -4.13
C TYR A 144 12.45 -0.90 -4.07
N LEU A 145 13.66 -1.46 -4.13
CA LEU A 145 14.90 -0.66 -4.10
C LEU A 145 15.00 0.29 -5.32
N ILE A 146 14.65 -0.19 -6.51
CA ILE A 146 14.60 0.65 -7.72
C ILE A 146 13.57 1.78 -7.55
N HIS A 147 12.38 1.47 -7.03
CA HIS A 147 11.36 2.46 -6.72
C HIS A 147 11.92 3.56 -5.80
N THR A 148 12.59 3.18 -4.72
CA THR A 148 13.19 4.14 -3.78
C THR A 148 14.31 4.98 -4.41
N LEU A 149 15.19 4.38 -5.21
CA LEU A 149 16.30 5.07 -5.87
C LEU A 149 15.82 6.13 -6.86
N ASN A 150 14.81 5.79 -7.67
CA ASN A 150 14.26 6.72 -8.64
C ASN A 150 13.70 7.96 -7.94
N ARG A 151 13.11 7.83 -6.74
CA ARG A 151 12.60 8.96 -5.97
C ARG A 151 13.69 9.91 -5.49
N THR A 152 14.78 9.39 -4.92
CA THR A 152 15.89 10.22 -4.43
C THR A 152 16.46 11.09 -5.56
N VAL A 153 16.57 10.54 -6.77
CA VAL A 153 17.06 11.27 -7.94
C VAL A 153 16.14 12.43 -8.35
N TYR A 154 14.81 12.28 -8.21
CA TYR A 154 13.87 13.37 -8.52
C TYR A 154 13.79 14.43 -7.42
N GLU A 155 13.86 14.03 -6.15
CA GLU A 155 13.87 14.96 -5.01
C GLU A 155 15.15 15.83 -4.98
N ASP A 156 16.30 15.29 -5.40
CA ASP A 156 17.55 16.05 -5.56
C ASP A 156 17.51 17.02 -6.77
N ALA A 157 16.76 16.69 -7.82
CA ALA A 157 16.59 17.52 -9.00
C ALA A 157 15.65 18.73 -8.76
N GLU A 158 14.63 18.58 -7.91
CA GLU A 158 13.69 19.66 -7.56
C GLU A 158 14.24 20.62 -6.50
N ASN A 159 15.15 20.17 -5.63
CA ASN A 159 15.77 21.01 -4.60
C ASN A 159 17.13 21.62 -5.02
N GLY A 160 17.60 21.31 -6.23
CA GLY A 160 18.86 21.80 -6.80
C GLY A 160 18.72 22.92 -7.84
N GLY A 161 17.56 23.56 -7.96
CA GLY A 161 17.26 24.63 -8.93
C GLY A 161 17.21 26.03 -8.33
#